data_AF-A0A9P1BS08-F1
#
_entry.id   AF-A0A9P1BS08-F1
#
_cell.length_a   1.000
_cell.length_b   1.000
_cell.length_c   1.000
_cell.angle_alpha   90.00
_cell.angle_beta   90.00
_cell.angle_gamma   90.00
#
_symmetry.space_group_name_H-M   'P 1'
#
loop_
_entity.id
_entity.type
_entity.pdbx_description
1 polymer ?
#
loop_
_entity_poly.entity_id
_entity_poly.type
_entity_poly.pdbx_seq_one_letter_code
_entity_poly.pdbx_strand_id
1 'polypeptide(L)'
;TLEAQLHVDALRTVADDHFFHRFDNFNDAYSPLGCGDLRTVFLKSSNFIQGSYFGELAQAVIGSFHKNDTFAEMRMSIYGKNLNEWDDLARWLKSSDLHG
;
A
#
# COMPACT_ATOMS: atom_id res chain seq x y z
N THR A 1 25.23 18.58 1.37
CA THR A 1 24.72 17.37 2.03
C THR A 1 23.23 17.36 1.78
N LEU A 2 22.76 16.58 0.80
CA LEU A 2 21.38 16.66 0.32
C LEU A 2 20.50 15.77 1.22
N GLU A 3 20.08 16.31 2.36
CA GLU A 3 18.92 15.74 3.06
C GLU A 3 17.70 16.02 2.17
N ALA A 4 17.32 15.06 1.35
CA ALA A 4 16.04 15.09 0.68
C ALA A 4 14.97 15.05 1.78
N GLN A 5 14.38 16.20 2.07
CA GLN A 5 13.27 16.32 3.01
C GLN A 5 12.07 15.54 2.44
N LEU A 6 11.99 14.27 2.81
CA LEU A 6 10.84 13.40 2.58
C LEU A 6 9.72 13.84 3.54
N HIS A 7 9.08 14.97 3.26
CA HIS A 7 7.90 15.44 3.99
C HIS A 7 6.62 14.95 3.32
N VAL A 8 5.53 14.81 4.09
CA VAL A 8 4.24 14.28 3.59
C VAL A 8 3.72 15.08 2.39
N ASP A 9 3.91 16.40 2.37
CA ASP A 9 3.53 17.26 1.25
C ASP A 9 4.29 16.96 -0.05
N ALA A 10 5.49 16.40 0.04
CA ALA A 10 6.26 16.00 -1.12
C ALA A 10 5.69 14.72 -1.76
N LEU A 11 4.91 13.89 -1.04
CA LEU A 11 4.45 12.59 -1.52
C LEU A 11 3.51 12.67 -2.73
N ARG A 12 2.93 13.84 -3.06
CA ARG A 12 2.03 14.07 -4.22
C ARG A 12 0.92 13.03 -4.41
N THR A 13 0.56 12.29 -3.36
CA THR A 13 -0.56 11.35 -3.34
C THR A 13 -1.84 12.13 -3.11
N VAL A 14 -2.78 12.10 -4.05
CA VAL A 14 -4.06 12.82 -3.97
C VAL A 14 -5.20 11.81 -4.04
N ALA A 15 -6.14 11.86 -3.09
CA ALA A 15 -7.40 11.12 -3.17
C ALA A 15 -8.52 12.13 -3.49
N ASP A 16 -9.03 12.10 -4.73
CA ASP A 16 -10.06 13.01 -5.25
C ASP A 16 -11.19 12.21 -5.93
N ASP A 17 -12.43 12.69 -5.82
CA ASP A 17 -13.61 12.02 -6.36
C ASP A 17 -13.65 12.02 -7.91
N HIS A 18 -12.83 12.87 -8.54
CA HIS A 18 -12.68 12.93 -10.00
C HIS A 18 -11.95 11.70 -10.61
N PHE A 19 -11.39 10.79 -9.80
CA PHE A 19 -10.69 9.59 -10.29
C PHE A 19 -11.63 8.45 -10.73
N PHE A 20 -12.95 8.59 -10.57
CA PHE A 20 -13.92 7.51 -10.75
C PHE A 20 -14.08 6.96 -12.19
N HIS A 21 -13.45 7.58 -13.19
CA HIS A 21 -13.52 7.13 -14.60
C HIS A 21 -12.16 7.02 -15.31
N ARG A 22 -11.05 7.24 -14.61
CA ARG A 22 -9.69 7.24 -15.19
C ARG A 22 -8.76 6.39 -14.33
N PHE A 23 -8.74 5.09 -14.64
CA PHE A 23 -7.97 4.09 -13.90
C PHE A 23 -6.45 4.30 -14.01
N ASP A 24 -6.00 5.03 -15.03
CA ASP A 24 -4.64 5.56 -15.17
C ASP A 24 -4.34 6.60 -14.09
N ASN A 25 -5.20 7.60 -13.93
CA ASN A 25 -5.03 8.65 -12.92
C ASN A 25 -5.14 8.10 -11.48
N PHE A 26 -5.96 7.06 -11.27
CA PHE A 26 -6.04 6.34 -9.99
C PHE A 26 -4.71 5.66 -9.64
N ASN A 27 -3.97 5.11 -10.60
CA ASN A 27 -2.70 4.44 -10.30
C ASN A 27 -1.57 5.41 -9.95
N ASP A 28 -1.56 6.59 -10.56
CA ASP A 28 -0.57 7.63 -10.27
C ASP A 28 -0.79 8.24 -8.89
N ALA A 29 -2.04 8.34 -8.44
CA ALA A 29 -2.41 8.84 -7.11
C ALA A 29 -1.79 8.05 -5.93
N TYR A 30 -1.45 6.78 -6.13
CA TYR A 30 -0.81 5.92 -5.12
C TYR A 30 0.70 5.74 -5.33
N SER A 31 1.32 6.49 -6.24
CA SER A 31 2.76 6.42 -6.47
C SER A 31 3.44 7.55 -5.70
N PRO A 32 4.08 7.27 -4.54
CA PRO A 32 4.76 8.29 -3.76
C PRO A 32 5.78 9.04 -4.62
N LEU A 33 5.73 10.37 -4.62
CA LEU A 33 6.62 11.23 -5.43
C LEU A 33 6.51 11.00 -6.96
N GLY A 34 5.50 10.26 -7.44
CA GLY A 34 5.45 9.79 -8.83
C GLY A 34 6.50 8.72 -9.17
N CYS A 35 7.14 8.13 -8.14
CA CYS A 35 8.15 7.09 -8.30
C CYS A 35 7.53 5.71 -8.09
N GLY A 36 7.45 4.92 -9.18
CA GLY A 36 6.91 3.56 -9.15
C GLY A 36 7.71 2.62 -8.24
N ASP A 37 9.00 2.87 -8.04
CA ASP A 37 9.87 2.06 -7.18
C ASP A 37 9.50 2.21 -5.71
N LEU A 38 9.23 3.43 -5.25
CA LEU A 38 8.79 3.67 -3.86
C LEU A 38 7.45 3.01 -3.59
N ARG A 39 6.51 3.08 -4.54
CA ARG A 39 5.24 2.35 -4.44
C ARG A 39 5.48 0.85 -4.35
N THR A 40 6.43 0.32 -5.13
CA THR A 40 6.74 -1.11 -5.14
C THR A 40 7.37 -1.54 -3.83
N VAL A 41 8.29 -0.75 -3.27
CA VAL A 41 8.97 -1.07 -2.01
C VAL A 41 8.04 -0.97 -0.81
N PHE A 42 7.22 0.10 -0.72
CA PHE A 42 6.43 0.40 0.48
C PHE A 42 4.96 -0.06 0.42
N LEU A 43 4.36 -0.19 -0.77
CA LEU A 43 2.91 -0.37 -0.94
C LEU A 43 2.52 -1.58 -1.81
N LYS A 44 3.46 -2.48 -2.11
CA LYS A 44 3.17 -3.76 -2.77
C LYS A 44 3.51 -4.92 -1.86
N SER A 45 2.59 -5.88 -1.76
CA SER A 45 2.78 -7.14 -1.02
C SER A 45 3.79 -8.08 -1.69
N SER A 46 3.93 -7.97 -3.01
CA SER A 46 4.90 -8.73 -3.80
C SER A 46 5.98 -7.81 -4.35
N ASN A 47 7.20 -7.95 -3.80
CA ASN A 47 8.40 -7.24 -4.22
C ASN A 47 9.66 -8.04 -3.78
N PHE A 48 10.87 -7.52 -4.03
CA PHE A 48 12.14 -8.18 -3.70
C PHE A 48 12.28 -8.57 -2.22
N ILE A 49 11.73 -7.77 -1.31
CA ILE A 49 11.74 -8.01 0.15
C ILE A 49 10.43 -8.61 0.66
N GLN A 50 9.64 -9.22 -0.25
CA GLN A 50 8.40 -9.93 0.06
C GLN A 50 7.38 -9.07 0.83
N GLY A 51 7.32 -7.77 0.50
CA GLY A 51 6.33 -6.86 1.08
C GLY A 51 6.53 -6.56 2.58
N SER A 52 7.73 -6.77 3.12
CA SER A 52 8.02 -6.58 4.56
C SER A 52 7.66 -5.17 5.06
N TYR A 53 8.06 -4.11 4.35
CA TYR A 53 7.71 -2.74 4.75
C TYR A 53 6.22 -2.45 4.66
N PHE A 54 5.54 -3.01 3.65
CA PHE A 54 4.10 -2.82 3.55
C PHE A 54 3.37 -3.49 4.71
N GLY A 55 3.81 -4.69 5.11
CA GLY A 55 3.29 -5.39 6.28
C GLY A 55 3.44 -4.59 7.57
N GLU A 56 4.65 -4.07 7.82
CA GLU A 56 4.94 -3.24 9.00
C GLU A 56 4.08 -1.96 9.05
N LEU A 57 3.95 -1.27 7.92
CA LEU A 57 3.08 -0.09 7.81
C LEU A 57 1.62 -0.44 8.06
N ALA A 58 1.13 -1.52 7.48
CA ALA A 58 -0.25 -1.97 7.66
C ALA A 58 -0.53 -2.33 9.13
N GLN A 59 0.38 -3.04 9.82
CA GLN A 59 0.25 -3.32 11.25
C GLN A 59 0.15 -2.05 12.08
N ALA A 60 1.00 -1.05 11.81
CA ALA A 60 0.98 0.23 12.53
C ALA A 60 -0.36 0.96 12.34
N VAL A 61 -0.89 0.95 11.12
CA VAL A 61 -2.20 1.57 10.80
C VAL A 61 -3.34 0.82 11.48
N ILE A 62 -3.38 -0.51 11.41
CA ILE A 62 -4.40 -1.33 12.09
C ILE A 62 -4.35 -1.15 13.60
N GLY A 63 -3.15 -1.13 14.18
CA GLY A 63 -2.96 -0.87 15.61
C GLY A 63 -3.51 0.51 16.03
N SER A 64 -3.40 1.52 15.16
CA SER A 64 -3.99 2.84 15.39
C SER A 64 -5.52 2.81 15.39
N PHE A 65 -6.14 1.98 14.54
CA PHE A 65 -7.59 1.78 14.53
C PHE A 65 -8.09 1.11 15.80
N HIS A 66 -7.41 0.05 16.26
CA HIS A 66 -7.74 -0.62 17.52
C HIS A 66 -7.62 0.31 18.73
N LYS A 67 -6.57 1.14 18.76
CA LYS A 67 -6.36 2.11 19.85
C LYS A 67 -7.47 3.17 19.93
N ASN A 68 -8.05 3.53 18.79
CA ASN A 68 -9.06 4.58 18.67
C ASN A 68 -10.49 4.02 18.52
N ASP A 69 -10.69 2.70 18.74
CA ASP A 69 -11.96 2.00 18.56
C ASP A 69 -12.67 2.34 17.23
N THR A 70 -11.88 2.41 16.16
CA THR A 70 -12.33 2.76 14.82
C THR A 70 -12.32 1.53 13.94
N PHE A 71 -13.35 1.37 13.11
CA PHE A 71 -13.42 0.27 12.13
C PHE A 71 -13.15 0.79 10.72
N ALA A 72 -12.38 0.01 9.95
CA ALA A 72 -12.07 0.33 8.56
C ALA A 72 -12.18 -0.93 7.69
N GLU A 73 -12.75 -0.78 6.50
CA GLU A 73 -12.77 -1.83 5.47
C GLU A 73 -11.56 -1.63 4.53
N MET A 74 -10.47 -2.31 4.84
CA MET A 74 -9.25 -2.26 4.02
C MET A 74 -9.43 -3.04 2.72
N ARG A 75 -8.97 -2.47 1.61
CA ARG A 75 -9.11 -3.06 0.27
C ARG A 75 -7.75 -3.39 -0.32
N MET A 76 -7.63 -4.61 -0.85
CA MET A 76 -6.47 -5.09 -1.60
C MET A 76 -6.90 -5.41 -3.04
N SER A 77 -6.04 -5.12 -4.01
CA SER A 77 -6.33 -5.42 -5.42
C SER A 77 -5.80 -6.80 -5.82
N ILE A 78 -6.60 -7.52 -6.60
CA ILE A 78 -6.20 -8.74 -7.31
C ILE A 78 -6.45 -8.51 -8.80
N TYR A 79 -5.43 -8.73 -9.60
CA TYR A 79 -5.41 -8.37 -11.02
C TYR A 79 -5.69 -9.56 -11.94
N GLY A 80 -5.66 -10.79 -11.44
CA GLY A 80 -5.87 -12.01 -12.23
C GLY A 80 -4.75 -12.26 -13.24
N LYS A 81 -3.55 -11.71 -13.01
CA LYS A 81 -2.40 -11.86 -13.92
C LYS A 81 -1.65 -13.17 -13.70
N ASN A 82 -1.82 -13.76 -12.51
CA ASN A 82 -1.20 -15.00 -12.10
C ASN A 82 -2.26 -15.86 -11.38
N LEU A 83 -2.31 -17.16 -11.70
CA LEU A 83 -3.18 -18.12 -11.02
C LEU A 83 -2.90 -18.19 -9.51
N ASN A 84 -1.65 -17.99 -9.11
CA ASN A 84 -1.21 -18.06 -7.71
C ASN A 84 -1.37 -16.73 -6.96
N GLU A 85 -1.94 -15.69 -7.57
CA GLU A 85 -2.01 -14.35 -6.98
C GLU A 85 -2.76 -14.35 -5.63
N TRP A 86 -3.82 -15.16 -5.52
CA TRP A 86 -4.55 -15.37 -4.28
C TRP A 86 -3.69 -16.04 -3.20
N ASP A 87 -2.97 -17.11 -3.55
CA ASP A 87 -2.12 -17.84 -2.61
C ASP A 87 -0.94 -17.00 -2.14
N ASP A 88 -0.35 -16.21 -3.03
CA ASP A 88 0.74 -15.30 -2.74
C ASP A 88 0.29 -14.19 -1.78
N LEU A 89 -0.90 -13.63 -2.03
CA LEU A 89 -1.50 -12.64 -1.14
C LEU A 89 -1.82 -13.22 0.25
N ALA A 90 -2.42 -14.42 0.30
CA ALA A 90 -2.73 -15.10 1.55
C ALA A 90 -1.46 -15.42 2.37
N ARG A 91 -0.39 -15.86 1.68
CA ARG A 91 0.91 -16.11 2.30
C ARG A 91 1.51 -14.84 2.88
N TRP A 92 1.44 -13.73 2.16
CA TRP A 92 1.91 -12.42 2.63
C TRP A 92 1.13 -11.92 3.84
N LEU A 93 -0.21 -12.04 3.85
CA LEU A 93 -1.05 -11.67 4.99
C LEU A 93 -0.65 -12.44 6.25
N LYS A 94 -0.45 -13.76 6.11
CA LYS A 94 -0.02 -14.62 7.21
C LYS A 94 1.40 -14.28 7.70
N SER A 95 2.36 -14.10 6.79
CA SER A 95 3.74 -13.78 7.16
C SER A 95 3.88 -12.39 7.78
N SER A 96 2.98 -11.48 7.42
CA SER A 96 2.93 -10.11 7.96
C SER A 96 2.03 -9.99 9.19
N ASP A 97 1.55 -11.09 9.77
CA ASP A 97 0.68 -11.08 10.96
C ASP A 97 -0.55 -10.15 10.84
N LEU A 98 -1.12 -10.04 9.64
CA LEU A 98 -2.28 -9.19 9.34
C LEU A 98 -3.61 -9.97 9.42
N HIS A 99 -3.59 -11.12 10.09
CA HIS A 99 -4.78 -11.91 10.36
C HIS A 99 -5.24 -11.59 11.78
N GLY A 100 -6.54 -11.31 11.93
CA GLY A 100 -7.17 -11.04 13.22
C GLY A 100 -7.41 -12.29 14.05
#